data_AF-Q2Z052-F1
#
_entry.id   AF-Q2Z052-F1
#
_cell.length_a   1.000
_cell.length_b   1.000
_cell.length_c   1.000
_cell.angle_alpha   90.00
_cell.angle_beta   90.00
_cell.angle_gamma   90.00
#
_symmetry.space_group_name_H-M   'P 1'
#
loop_
_entity.id
_entity.type
_entity.pdbx_description
1 polymer ?
#
loop_
_entity_poly.entity_id
_entity_poly.type
_entity_poly.pdbx_seq_one_letter_code
_entity_poly.pdbx_strand_id
1 'polypeptide(L)'
;MTKKQRFIWEFYFLMVLLFTLRKTLNFFTPTSEIYLYFHLLQSFDPFFHLVYFSNFMRIALNILHILPLALYIYRIRLFPSFIWQILFTLKVIFDCIGHSYETTYLISLLHHDPLLSLRVLLFSISIYIPATCALFMYAFAQEKLSLEEF
;
A
#
# COMPACT_ATOMS: atom_id res chain seq x y z
N MET A 1 15.14 12.01 14.78
CA MET A 1 15.60 10.83 14.01
C MET A 1 17.03 11.07 13.56
N THR A 2 17.92 10.09 13.68
CA THR A 2 19.33 10.28 13.27
C THR A 2 19.45 10.42 11.76
N LYS A 3 20.49 11.09 11.25
CA LYS A 3 20.74 11.25 9.80
C LYS A 3 20.79 9.90 9.07
N LYS A 4 21.40 8.87 9.69
CA LYS A 4 21.50 7.51 9.14
C LYS A 4 20.12 6.85 9.04
N GLN A 5 19.29 6.93 10.08
CA GLN A 5 17.92 6.42 10.04
C GLN A 5 17.09 7.13 8.98
N ARG A 6 17.23 8.46 8.85
CA ARG A 6 16.56 9.25 7.81
C ARG A 6 16.90 8.78 6.41
N PHE A 7 18.17 8.57 6.12
CA PHE A 7 18.59 8.07 4.82
C PHE A 7 18.00 6.68 4.50
N ILE A 8 17.95 5.77 5.49
CA ILE A 8 17.33 4.44 5.31
C ILE A 8 15.84 4.59 4.94
N TRP A 9 15.13 5.48 5.64
CA TRP A 9 13.72 5.73 5.37
C TRP A 9 13.48 6.45 4.03
N GLU A 10 14.36 7.35 3.61
CA GLU A 10 14.31 8.02 2.30
C GLU A 10 14.51 7.01 1.15
N PHE A 11 15.47 6.08 1.29
CA PHE A 11 15.66 4.99 0.32
C PHE A 11 14.45 4.06 0.28
N TYR A 12 13.94 3.68 1.45
CA TYR A 12 12.73 2.87 1.56
C TYR A 12 11.50 3.57 0.95
N PHE A 13 11.35 4.88 1.18
CA PHE A 13 10.31 5.70 0.57
C PHE A 13 10.38 5.65 -0.95
N LEU A 14 11.57 5.77 -1.54
CA LEU A 14 11.76 5.62 -2.98
C LEU A 14 11.31 4.24 -3.48
N MET A 15 11.63 3.17 -2.74
CA MET A 15 11.15 1.83 -3.10
C MET A 15 9.61 1.77 -3.06
N VAL A 16 8.98 2.21 -1.98
CA VAL A 16 7.51 2.23 -1.85
C VAL A 16 6.86 3.06 -2.95
N LEU A 17 7.46 4.20 -3.30
CA LEU A 17 7.00 5.06 -4.40
C LEU A 17 7.04 4.32 -5.74
N LEU A 18 8.16 3.68 -6.08
CA LEU A 18 8.30 2.93 -7.33
C LEU A 18 7.33 1.73 -7.39
N PHE A 19 7.13 1.02 -6.27
CA PHE A 19 6.16 -0.07 -6.19
C PHE A 19 4.73 0.42 -6.38
N THR A 20 4.37 1.52 -5.72
CA THR A 20 3.05 2.14 -5.86
C THR A 20 2.82 2.60 -7.29
N LEU A 21 3.80 3.28 -7.89
CA LEU A 21 3.74 3.74 -9.28
C LEU A 21 3.54 2.56 -10.24
N ARG A 22 4.34 1.49 -10.11
CA ARG A 22 4.19 0.30 -10.95
C ARG A 22 2.81 -0.34 -10.81
N LYS A 23 2.28 -0.47 -9.60
CA LYS A 23 0.92 -1.01 -9.37
C LYS A 23 -0.16 -0.13 -10.01
N THR A 24 -0.05 1.19 -9.84
CA THR A 24 -0.95 2.15 -10.47
C THR A 24 -0.91 2.03 -11.99
N LEU A 25 0.28 2.03 -12.58
CA LEU A 25 0.45 1.89 -14.03
C LEU A 25 -0.13 0.57 -14.53
N ASN A 26 0.16 -0.55 -13.87
CA ASN A 26 -0.41 -1.84 -14.23
C ASN A 26 -1.94 -1.80 -14.19
N PHE A 27 -2.55 -1.21 -13.16
CA PHE A 27 -4.01 -1.17 -13.06
C PHE A 27 -4.68 -0.41 -14.22
N PHE A 28 -4.07 0.67 -14.73
CA PHE A 28 -4.64 1.47 -15.81
C PHE A 28 -4.16 1.09 -17.21
N THR A 29 -3.12 0.26 -17.34
CA THR A 29 -2.56 -0.11 -18.64
C THR A 29 -3.36 -1.28 -19.25
N PRO A 30 -3.98 -1.12 -20.44
CA PRO A 30 -4.83 -2.14 -21.03
C PRO A 30 -4.14 -3.48 -21.33
N THR A 31 -2.82 -3.44 -21.57
CA THR A 31 -2.00 -4.62 -21.85
C THR A 31 -1.53 -5.35 -20.60
N SER A 32 -1.90 -4.89 -19.40
CA SER A 32 -1.49 -5.55 -18.16
C SER A 32 -2.43 -6.69 -17.81
N GLU A 33 -1.89 -7.71 -17.15
CA GLU A 33 -2.67 -8.84 -16.61
C GLU A 33 -3.70 -8.39 -15.58
N ILE A 34 -3.39 -7.35 -14.80
CA ILE A 34 -4.30 -6.80 -13.78
C ILE A 34 -5.53 -6.19 -14.46
N TYR A 35 -5.31 -5.38 -15.49
CA TYR A 35 -6.39 -4.73 -16.24
C TYR A 35 -7.30 -5.78 -16.88
N LEU A 36 -6.70 -6.76 -17.57
CA LEU A 36 -7.43 -7.86 -18.21
C LEU A 36 -8.22 -8.68 -17.20
N TYR A 37 -7.62 -9.02 -16.04
CA TYR A 37 -8.30 -9.77 -14.98
C TYR A 37 -9.61 -9.10 -14.55
N PHE A 38 -9.57 -7.80 -14.26
CA PHE A 38 -10.77 -7.10 -13.78
C PHE A 38 -11.81 -6.89 -14.87
N HIS A 39 -11.40 -6.57 -16.11
CA HIS A 39 -12.34 -6.39 -17.22
C HIS A 39 -13.02 -7.70 -17.61
N LEU A 40 -12.28 -8.82 -17.57
CA LEU A 40 -12.87 -10.14 -17.77
C LEU A 40 -13.89 -10.45 -16.68
N LEU A 41 -13.53 -10.32 -15.39
CA LEU A 41 -14.46 -10.61 -14.29
C LEU A 41 -15.75 -9.78 -14.38
N GLN A 42 -15.64 -8.48 -14.67
CA GLN A 42 -16.81 -7.61 -14.83
C GLN A 42 -17.71 -8.01 -16.00
N SER A 43 -17.17 -8.65 -17.04
CA SER A 43 -17.97 -9.15 -18.16
C SER A 43 -18.84 -10.37 -17.80
N PHE A 44 -18.52 -11.08 -16.71
CA PHE A 44 -19.26 -12.26 -16.27
C PHE A 44 -20.35 -11.93 -15.23
N ASP A 45 -20.07 -11.09 -14.24
CA ASP A 45 -21.01 -10.75 -13.18
C ASP A 45 -20.83 -9.29 -12.69
N PRO A 46 -21.92 -8.48 -12.62
CA PRO A 46 -21.88 -7.12 -12.09
C PRO A 46 -21.32 -7.00 -10.66
N PHE A 47 -21.41 -8.04 -9.83
CA PHE A 47 -20.82 -8.06 -8.49
C PHE A 47 -19.30 -7.77 -8.52
N PHE A 48 -18.60 -8.15 -9.59
CA PHE A 48 -17.17 -7.88 -9.74
C PHE A 48 -16.83 -6.39 -9.95
N HIS A 49 -17.82 -5.52 -10.18
CA HIS A 49 -17.60 -4.07 -10.09
C HIS A 49 -17.19 -3.63 -8.70
N LEU A 50 -17.74 -4.25 -7.65
CA LEU A 50 -17.36 -3.96 -6.27
C LEU A 50 -15.90 -4.36 -6.02
N VAL A 51 -15.49 -5.52 -6.51
CA VAL A 51 -14.10 -6.00 -6.37
C VAL A 51 -13.12 -5.08 -7.10
N TYR A 52 -13.46 -4.63 -8.30
CA TYR A 52 -12.67 -3.64 -9.03
C TYR A 52 -12.59 -2.30 -8.29
N PHE A 53 -13.72 -1.81 -7.78
CA PHE A 53 -13.78 -0.57 -7.00
C PHE A 53 -12.94 -0.65 -5.73
N SER A 54 -12.99 -1.78 -5.01
CA SER A 54 -12.15 -2.04 -3.84
C SER A 54 -10.66 -1.99 -4.17
N ASN A 55 -10.24 -2.59 -5.29
CA ASN A 55 -8.85 -2.52 -5.73
C ASN A 55 -8.45 -1.10 -6.16
N PHE A 56 -9.33 -0.39 -6.87
CA PHE A 56 -9.11 1.02 -7.23
C PHE A 56 -8.91 1.89 -5.98
N MET A 57 -9.80 1.77 -4.99
CA MET A 57 -9.70 2.52 -3.73
C MET A 57 -8.44 2.18 -2.96
N ARG A 58 -8.03 0.91 -2.94
CA ARG A 58 -6.74 0.47 -2.38
C ARG A 58 -5.57 1.19 -3.08
N ILE A 59 -5.56 1.27 -4.40
CA ILE A 59 -4.51 1.97 -5.16
C ILE A 59 -4.52 3.47 -4.87
N ALA A 60 -5.69 4.11 -4.89
CA ALA A 60 -5.84 5.53 -4.59
C ALA A 60 -5.33 5.85 -3.17
N LEU A 61 -5.68 5.02 -2.19
CA LEU A 61 -5.19 5.15 -0.82
C LEU A 61 -3.69 4.92 -0.75
N ASN A 62 -3.12 3.93 -1.44
CA ASN A 62 -1.67 3.73 -1.47
C ASN A 62 -0.92 4.95 -2.02
N ILE A 63 -1.43 5.59 -3.08
CA ILE A 63 -0.88 6.85 -3.61
C ILE A 63 -0.97 7.94 -2.55
N LEU A 64 -2.14 8.11 -1.92
CA LEU A 64 -2.35 9.13 -0.90
C LEU A 64 -1.43 8.93 0.32
N HIS A 65 -1.14 7.67 0.69
CA HIS A 65 -0.30 7.34 1.84
C HIS A 65 1.19 7.58 1.63
N ILE A 66 1.62 7.89 0.40
CA ILE A 66 2.97 8.42 0.15
C ILE A 66 3.19 9.72 0.94
N LEU A 67 2.17 10.59 1.02
CA LEU A 67 2.27 11.86 1.73
C LEU A 67 2.52 11.69 3.25
N PRO A 68 1.70 10.99 4.04
CA PRO A 68 1.97 10.76 5.46
C PRO A 68 3.26 10.00 5.71
N LEU A 69 3.68 9.11 4.80
CA LEU A 69 5.00 8.48 4.90
C LEU A 69 6.14 9.50 4.78
N ALA A 70 6.06 10.42 3.81
CA ALA A 70 7.04 11.51 3.71
C ALA A 70 7.01 12.41 4.96
N LEU A 71 5.82 12.81 5.42
CA LEU A 71 5.66 13.63 6.62
C LEU A 71 6.24 12.96 7.87
N TYR A 72 6.10 11.63 8.00
CA TYR A 72 6.74 10.85 9.06
C TYR A 72 8.28 10.95 9.02
N ILE A 73 8.89 10.81 7.83
CA ILE A 73 10.35 10.85 7.64
C ILE A 73 10.91 12.22 8.02
N TYR A 74 10.23 13.29 7.62
CA TYR A 74 10.64 14.67 7.89
C TYR A 74 10.10 15.23 9.22
N ARG A 75 9.32 14.44 9.98
CA ARG A 75 8.66 14.84 11.24
C ARG A 75 7.76 16.08 11.13
N ILE A 76 7.23 16.33 9.94
CA ILE A 76 6.36 17.48 9.69
C ILE A 76 4.93 17.13 10.09
N ARG A 77 4.27 18.02 10.84
CA ARG A 77 2.83 17.92 11.10
C ARG A 77 2.05 18.69 10.05
N LEU A 78 1.25 17.96 9.29
CA LEU A 78 0.25 18.53 8.39
C LEU A 78 -1.09 17.93 8.78
N PHE A 79 -2.14 18.74 8.92
CA PHE A 79 -3.49 18.32 9.35
C PHE A 79 -3.60 17.73 10.79
N PRO A 80 -4.82 17.73 11.37
CA PRO A 80 -5.09 17.07 12.65
C PRO A 80 -4.97 15.54 12.56
N SER A 81 -4.56 14.90 13.66
CA SER A 81 -4.40 13.44 13.78
C SER A 81 -5.63 12.65 13.32
N PHE A 82 -6.84 13.17 13.60
CA PHE A 82 -8.10 12.55 13.21
C PHE A 82 -8.21 12.26 11.71
N ILE A 83 -7.73 13.17 10.86
CA ILE A 83 -7.75 12.99 9.39
C ILE A 83 -6.87 11.80 9.00
N TRP A 84 -5.68 11.69 9.58
CA TRP A 84 -4.75 10.59 9.31
C TRP A 84 -5.25 9.26 9.84
N GLN A 85 -5.95 9.25 10.98
CA GLN A 85 -6.55 8.04 11.54
C GLN A 85 -7.67 7.50 10.63
N ILE A 86 -8.51 8.38 10.07
CA ILE A 86 -9.51 7.98 9.07
C ILE A 86 -8.83 7.41 7.84
N LEU A 87 -7.83 8.11 7.27
CA LEU A 87 -7.12 7.65 6.08
C LEU A 87 -6.44 6.29 6.30
N PHE A 88 -5.79 6.11 7.45
CA PHE A 88 -5.19 4.84 7.84
C PHE A 88 -6.24 3.73 7.97
N THR A 89 -7.36 4.01 8.62
CA THR A 89 -8.44 3.03 8.81
C THR A 89 -9.03 2.60 7.47
N LEU A 90 -9.31 3.56 6.57
CA LEU A 90 -9.77 3.27 5.22
C LEU A 90 -8.74 2.42 4.47
N LYS A 91 -7.45 2.75 4.57
CA LYS A 91 -6.39 1.95 3.96
C LYS A 91 -6.41 0.51 4.46
N VAL A 92 -6.51 0.27 5.77
CA VAL A 92 -6.57 -1.09 6.31
C VAL A 92 -7.79 -1.84 5.78
N ILE A 93 -8.96 -1.20 5.73
CA ILE A 93 -10.18 -1.82 5.19
C ILE A 93 -9.97 -2.22 3.72
N PHE A 94 -9.50 -1.28 2.88
CA PHE A 94 -9.32 -1.52 1.45
C PHE A 94 -8.12 -2.41 1.11
N ASP A 95 -7.08 -2.45 1.95
CA ASP A 95 -6.04 -3.47 1.85
C ASP A 95 -6.68 -4.84 2.10
N CYS A 96 -7.44 -5.06 3.17
CA CYS A 96 -8.09 -6.35 3.44
C CYS A 96 -8.98 -6.88 2.30
N ILE A 97 -9.73 -6.01 1.60
CA ILE A 97 -10.67 -6.43 0.56
C ILE A 97 -10.15 -6.26 -0.89
N GLY A 98 -9.13 -5.42 -1.11
CA GLY A 98 -8.70 -5.00 -2.44
C GLY A 98 -7.64 -5.90 -3.10
N HIS A 99 -7.22 -7.00 -2.46
CA HIS A 99 -6.18 -7.93 -2.95
C HIS A 99 -6.68 -9.07 -3.85
N SER A 100 -7.85 -8.98 -4.48
CA SER A 100 -8.43 -10.12 -5.24
C SER A 100 -7.50 -10.69 -6.31
N TYR A 101 -6.88 -9.83 -7.13
CA TYR A 101 -5.90 -10.25 -8.14
C TYR A 101 -4.67 -10.88 -7.49
N GLU A 102 -4.05 -10.22 -6.50
CA GLU A 102 -2.84 -10.75 -5.85
C GLU A 102 -3.08 -12.07 -5.13
N THR A 103 -4.24 -12.24 -4.49
CA THR A 103 -4.63 -13.50 -3.86
C THR A 103 -4.80 -14.60 -4.90
N THR A 104 -5.47 -14.32 -6.02
CA THR A 104 -5.63 -15.28 -7.12
C THR A 104 -4.28 -15.66 -7.72
N TYR A 105 -3.41 -14.68 -7.94
CA TYR A 105 -2.06 -14.87 -8.44
C TYR A 105 -1.21 -15.72 -7.48
N LEU A 106 -1.22 -15.43 -6.18
CA LEU A 106 -0.49 -16.20 -5.18
C LEU A 106 -1.00 -17.65 -5.06
N ILE A 107 -2.31 -17.86 -5.14
CA ILE A 107 -2.91 -19.21 -5.15
C ILE A 107 -2.47 -19.95 -6.42
N SER A 108 -2.53 -19.32 -7.59
CA SER A 108 -2.05 -19.92 -8.84
C SER A 108 -0.56 -20.29 -8.75
N LEU A 109 0.25 -19.39 -8.22
CA LEU A 109 1.68 -19.60 -8.02
C LEU A 109 1.97 -20.68 -6.99
N LEU A 110 1.17 -20.80 -5.93
CA LEU A 110 1.31 -21.83 -4.90
C LEU A 110 1.13 -23.25 -5.49
N HIS A 111 0.20 -23.41 -6.43
CA HIS A 111 -0.01 -24.69 -7.12
C HIS A 111 1.08 -25.01 -8.13
N HIS A 112 1.73 -23.99 -8.72
CA HIS A 112 2.77 -24.17 -9.74
C HIS A 112 4.18 -24.32 -9.13
N ASP A 113 4.57 -23.38 -8.27
CA ASP A 113 5.84 -23.36 -7.55
C ASP A 113 5.64 -22.76 -6.13
N PRO A 114 5.50 -23.60 -5.10
CA PRO A 114 5.21 -23.16 -3.75
C PRO A 114 6.37 -22.36 -3.14
N LEU A 115 7.61 -22.62 -3.54
CA LEU A 115 8.79 -21.92 -3.02
C LEU A 115 8.83 -20.49 -3.56
N LEU A 116 8.54 -20.33 -4.85
CA LEU A 116 8.42 -19.01 -5.47
C LEU A 116 7.26 -18.21 -4.86
N SER A 117 6.11 -18.85 -4.62
CA SER A 117 4.97 -18.22 -3.95
C SER A 117 5.34 -17.68 -2.56
N LEU A 118 6.04 -18.49 -1.74
CA LEU A 118 6.52 -18.05 -0.42
C LEU A 118 7.47 -16.85 -0.52
N ARG A 119 8.40 -16.86 -1.48
CA ARG A 119 9.33 -15.73 -1.69
C ARG A 119 8.60 -14.44 -2.06
N VAL A 120 7.61 -14.52 -2.95
CA VAL A 120 6.79 -13.36 -3.35
C VAL A 120 5.99 -12.83 -2.16
N LEU A 121 5.43 -13.72 -1.33
CA LEU A 121 4.72 -13.34 -0.12
C LEU A 121 5.63 -12.61 0.87
N LEU A 122 6.79 -13.19 1.21
CA LEU A 122 7.75 -12.60 2.14
C LEU A 122 8.26 -11.23 1.65
N PHE A 123 8.55 -11.13 0.36
CA PHE A 123 8.96 -9.88 -0.25
C PHE A 123 7.86 -8.81 -0.14
N SER A 124 6.61 -9.17 -0.43
CA SER A 124 5.46 -8.27 -0.28
C SER A 124 5.31 -7.79 1.17
N ILE A 125 5.40 -8.70 2.13
CA ILE A 125 5.33 -8.40 3.56
C ILE A 125 6.44 -7.42 3.98
N SER A 126 7.67 -7.64 3.51
CA SER A 126 8.81 -6.78 3.83
C SER A 126 8.63 -5.34 3.34
N ILE A 127 7.88 -5.14 2.24
CA ILE A 127 7.58 -3.81 1.71
C ILE A 127 6.39 -3.21 2.44
N TYR A 128 5.32 -3.95 2.73
CA TYR A 128 4.10 -3.35 3.28
C TYR A 128 4.13 -3.12 4.79
N ILE A 129 4.74 -4.03 5.58
CA ILE A 129 4.70 -3.92 7.05
C ILE A 129 5.37 -2.63 7.56
N PRO A 130 6.63 -2.29 7.17
CA PRO A 130 7.29 -1.12 7.73
C PRO A 130 6.57 0.19 7.37
N ALA A 131 6.02 0.29 6.16
CA ALA A 131 5.22 1.42 5.71
C ALA A 131 3.95 1.55 6.56
N THR A 132 3.22 0.46 6.76
CA THR A 132 2.00 0.46 7.59
C THR A 132 2.32 0.84 9.04
N CYS A 133 3.44 0.35 9.60
CA CYS A 133 3.88 0.76 10.93
C CYS A 133 4.20 2.27 11.01
N ALA A 134 4.92 2.82 10.04
CA ALA A 134 5.23 4.25 9.98
C ALA A 134 3.96 5.11 9.88
N LEU A 135 3.00 4.68 9.05
CA LEU A 135 1.71 5.34 8.88
C LEU A 135 0.89 5.30 10.17
N PHE A 136 0.87 4.16 10.86
CA PHE A 136 0.22 4.03 12.17
C PHE A 136 0.86 4.98 13.20
N MET A 137 2.19 5.00 13.29
CA MET A 137 2.90 5.91 14.19
C MET A 137 2.58 7.37 13.87
N TYR A 138 2.52 7.73 12.59
CA TYR A 138 2.20 9.09 12.18
C TYR A 138 0.74 9.46 12.50
N ALA A 139 -0.22 8.55 12.28
CA ALA A 139 -1.65 8.81 12.50
C ALA A 139 -2.05 8.83 13.98
N PHE A 140 -1.48 7.94 14.81
CA PHE A 140 -1.91 7.74 16.20
C PHE A 140 -0.91 8.27 17.24
N ALA A 141 0.37 8.40 16.88
CA ALA A 141 1.43 8.86 17.79
C ALA A 141 2.04 10.20 17.36
N GLN A 142 1.30 11.02 16.61
CA GLN A 142 1.74 12.33 16.12
C GLN A 142 2.27 13.22 17.25
N GLU A 143 1.67 13.17 18.45
CA GLU A 143 2.07 13.91 19.65
C GLU A 143 3.50 13.58 20.11
N LYS A 144 3.87 12.30 20.11
CA LYS A 144 5.22 11.84 20.50
C LYS A 144 6.28 12.27 19.49
N LEU A 145 5.90 12.47 18.22
CA LEU A 145 6.83 12.88 17.17
C LEU A 145 7.36 14.32 17.32
N SER A 146 6.63 15.24 17.98
CA SER A 146 7.14 16.61 18.24
C SER A 146 7.90 16.75 19.55
N LEU A 147 7.70 15.85 20.51
CA LEU A 147 8.34 15.94 21.82
C LEU A 147 9.83 15.57 21.77
N GLU A 148 10.28 14.93 20.69
CA GLU A 148 11.70 14.62 20.46
C GLU A 148 12.46 15.75 19.73
N GLU A 149 11.84 16.91 19.49
CA GLU A 149 12.49 18.08 18.88
C GLU A 149 12.85 19.19 19.90
N PHE A 150 12.64 18.95 21.20
CA PHE A 150 13.04 19.82 22.30
C PHE A 150 14.05 19.14 23.23
#